data_AF-A0A944E6N8-F1
#
_entry.id   AF-A0A944E6N8-F1
#
_cell.length_a   1.000
_cell.length_b   1.000
_cell.length_c   1.000
_cell.angle_alpha   90.00
_cell.angle_beta   90.00
_cell.angle_gamma   90.00
#
_symmetry.space_group_name_H-M   'P 1'
#
loop_
_entity.id
_entity.type
_entity.pdbx_description
1 polymer ?
#
loop_
_entity_poly.entity_id
_entity_poly.type
_entity_poly.pdbx_seq_one_letter_code
_entity_poly.pdbx_strand_id
1 'polypeptide(L)'
;MAEPRIFTSPEELRAAVGEELGPGDWLEVDQKRIDLFAEATGDHQWIHVDAERAAAGPFGTTIAHGYLTLSLLAALVPPLMRAEGARMGINYGLNKVRFPAPVPAGSRLRARAR
;
A
#
# COMPACT_ATOMS: atom_id res chain seq x y z
N MET A 1 -10.38 11.32 8.10
CA MET A 1 -10.30 9.95 8.62
C MET A 1 -11.69 9.34 8.55
N ALA A 2 -11.86 8.31 7.71
CA ALA A 2 -13.05 7.48 7.78
C ALA A 2 -12.98 6.66 9.08
N GLU A 3 -14.07 6.57 9.82
CA GLU A 3 -14.10 5.71 11.01
C GLU A 3 -13.97 4.24 10.58
N PRO A 4 -13.18 3.42 11.30
CA PRO A 4 -13.00 2.02 10.94
C PRO A 4 -14.29 1.24 11.14
N ARG A 5 -14.59 0.31 10.24
CA ARG A 5 -15.64 -0.68 10.45
C ARG A 5 -15.21 -1.65 11.55
N ILE A 6 -15.91 -1.64 12.69
CA ILE A 6 -15.60 -2.52 13.83
C ILE A 6 -16.39 -3.83 13.73
N PHE A 7 -15.68 -4.95 13.72
CA PHE A 7 -16.26 -6.28 13.78
C PHE A 7 -15.99 -6.90 15.15
N THR A 8 -17.05 -7.28 15.86
CA THR A 8 -16.95 -7.83 17.22
C THR A 8 -16.80 -9.35 17.25
N SER A 9 -17.06 -10.01 16.12
CA SER A 9 -16.99 -11.47 15.98
C SER A 9 -16.56 -11.91 14.57
N PRO A 10 -16.02 -13.15 14.43
CA PRO A 10 -15.75 -13.75 13.12
C PRO A 10 -17.01 -13.91 12.25
N GLU A 11 -18.18 -14.07 12.86
CA GLU A 11 -19.46 -14.19 12.17
C GLU A 11 -19.85 -12.88 11.48
N GLU A 12 -19.64 -11.73 12.15
CA GLU A 12 -19.87 -10.40 11.54
C GLU A 12 -18.95 -10.14 10.36
N LEU A 13 -17.67 -10.52 10.47
CA LEU A 13 -16.72 -10.45 9.35
C LEU A 13 -17.20 -11.25 8.14
N ARG A 14 -17.68 -12.48 8.37
CA ARG A 14 -18.23 -13.34 7.30
C ARG A 14 -19.52 -12.76 6.70
N ALA A 15 -20.37 -12.14 7.50
CA ALA A 15 -21.60 -11.52 7.04
C ALA A 15 -21.37 -10.26 6.18
N ALA A 16 -20.25 -9.58 6.38
CA ALA A 16 -19.89 -8.35 5.67
C ALA A 16 -19.17 -8.57 4.32
N VAL A 17 -19.06 -9.82 3.85
CA VAL A 17 -18.42 -10.12 2.55
C VAL A 17 -19.10 -9.33 1.43
N GLY A 18 -18.31 -8.52 0.71
CA GLY A 18 -18.78 -7.69 -0.38
C GLY A 18 -19.16 -6.26 0.00
N GLU A 19 -19.13 -5.90 1.30
CA GLU A 19 -19.23 -4.53 1.80
C GLU A 19 -17.98 -3.73 1.39
N GLU A 20 -18.15 -2.50 0.91
CA GLU A 20 -17.02 -1.64 0.58
C GLU A 20 -16.48 -0.91 1.81
N LEU A 21 -15.15 -0.93 1.98
CA LEU A 21 -14.45 -0.23 3.05
C LEU A 21 -13.59 0.90 2.48
N GLY A 22 -13.73 2.09 3.06
CA GLY A 22 -12.98 3.28 2.68
C GLY A 22 -13.64 4.13 1.58
N PRO A 23 -12.88 4.98 0.87
CA PRO A 23 -11.42 5.02 0.86
C PRO A 23 -10.84 5.56 2.17
N GLY A 24 -9.65 5.08 2.52
CA GLY A 24 -8.90 5.56 3.67
C GLY A 24 -8.24 6.93 3.43
N ASP A 25 -7.45 7.34 4.42
CA ASP A 25 -6.66 8.56 4.33
C ASP A 25 -5.51 8.44 3.31
N TRP A 26 -5.03 9.58 2.87
CA TRP A 26 -3.88 9.66 1.96
C TRP A 26 -2.57 9.39 2.69
N LEU A 27 -1.71 8.58 2.08
CA LEU A 27 -0.33 8.34 2.46
C LEU A 27 0.59 8.85 1.35
N GLU A 28 1.51 9.74 1.69
CA GLU A 28 2.54 10.22 0.77
C GLU A 28 3.65 9.18 0.61
N VAL A 29 4.07 8.96 -0.64
CA VAL A 29 5.18 8.10 -1.03
C VAL A 29 6.34 8.98 -1.47
N ASP A 30 7.13 9.43 -0.50
CA ASP A 30 8.32 10.25 -0.73
C ASP A 30 9.53 9.42 -1.19
N GLN A 31 10.57 10.11 -1.64
CA GLN A 31 11.82 9.46 -2.10
C GLN A 31 12.46 8.66 -0.96
N LYS A 32 12.45 9.17 0.27
CA LYS A 32 13.04 8.50 1.44
C LYS A 32 12.45 7.12 1.66
N ARG A 33 11.13 6.95 1.54
CA ARG A 33 10.47 5.65 1.67
C ARG A 33 10.88 4.71 0.54
N ILE A 34 11.02 5.21 -0.68
CA ILE A 34 11.47 4.45 -1.85
C ILE A 34 12.89 3.95 -1.63
N ASP A 35 13.80 4.82 -1.20
CA ASP A 35 15.20 4.47 -0.92
C ASP A 35 15.30 3.44 0.20
N LEU A 36 14.60 3.63 1.32
CA LEU A 36 14.60 2.66 2.42
C LEU A 36 14.06 1.29 2.01
N PHE A 37 13.12 1.24 1.06
CA PHE A 37 12.65 -0.02 0.50
C PHE A 37 13.69 -0.68 -0.41
N ALA A 38 14.43 0.10 -1.19
CA ALA A 38 15.57 -0.39 -1.96
C ALA A 38 16.63 -1.01 -1.03
N GLU A 39 17.00 -0.33 0.05
CA GLU A 39 17.94 -0.84 1.06
C GLU A 39 17.46 -2.14 1.70
N ALA A 40 16.16 -2.22 2.04
CA ALA A 40 15.58 -3.39 2.68
C ALA A 40 15.49 -4.61 1.77
N THR A 41 15.40 -4.40 0.44
CA THR A 41 15.13 -5.49 -0.53
C THR A 41 16.30 -5.79 -1.47
N GLY A 42 17.28 -4.90 -1.54
CA GLY A 42 18.38 -4.97 -2.50
C GLY A 42 18.04 -4.43 -3.90
N ASP A 43 16.79 -4.02 -4.16
CA ASP A 43 16.37 -3.49 -5.47
C ASP A 43 16.73 -2.00 -5.63
N HIS A 44 17.96 -1.77 -6.08
CA HIS A 44 18.50 -0.45 -6.37
C HIS A 44 18.41 -0.09 -7.86
N GLN A 45 17.41 -0.62 -8.58
CA GLN A 45 17.23 -0.25 -9.99
C GLN A 45 17.08 1.28 -10.11
N TRP A 46 17.81 1.89 -11.05
CA TRP A 46 17.96 3.35 -11.17
C TRP A 46 16.64 4.13 -11.23
N ILE A 47 15.57 3.54 -11.77
CA ILE A 47 14.24 4.18 -11.83
C ILE A 47 13.63 4.44 -10.45
N HIS A 48 14.18 3.83 -9.39
CA HIS A 48 13.72 3.99 -8.01
C HIS A 48 14.60 4.96 -7.21
N VAL A 49 15.92 4.91 -7.41
CA VAL A 49 16.90 5.53 -6.48
C VAL A 49 17.80 6.60 -7.10
N ASP A 50 17.87 6.70 -8.43
CA ASP A 50 18.73 7.66 -9.13
C ASP A 50 17.86 8.76 -9.77
N ALA A 51 17.67 9.87 -9.04
CA ALA A 51 16.81 10.97 -9.47
C ALA A 51 17.28 11.64 -10.76
N GLU A 52 18.59 11.83 -10.95
CA GLU A 52 19.14 12.47 -12.14
C GLU A 52 18.89 11.62 -13.38
N ARG A 53 19.18 10.31 -13.28
CA ARG A 53 18.94 9.39 -14.39
C ARG A 53 17.45 9.15 -14.64
N ALA A 54 16.64 9.07 -13.59
CA ALA A 54 15.19 8.91 -13.68
C ALA A 54 14.50 10.10 -14.34
N ALA A 55 15.00 11.32 -14.10
CA ALA A 55 14.48 12.54 -14.74
C ALA A 55 14.61 12.53 -16.27
N ALA A 56 15.69 11.93 -16.80
CA ALA A 56 15.88 11.72 -18.24
C ALA A 56 15.19 10.46 -18.78
N GLY A 57 14.58 9.67 -17.89
CA GLY A 57 13.94 8.40 -18.19
C GLY A 57 12.47 8.52 -18.61
N PRO A 58 11.80 7.38 -18.89
CA PRO A 58 10.44 7.34 -19.43
C PRO A 58 9.37 7.87 -18.46
N PHE A 59 9.68 7.98 -17.16
CA PHE A 59 8.74 8.42 -16.13
C PHE A 59 8.95 9.88 -15.72
N GLY A 60 10.05 10.53 -16.15
CA GLY A 60 10.39 11.92 -15.83
C GLY A 60 10.76 12.19 -14.37
N THR A 61 10.76 11.17 -13.53
CA THR A 61 11.16 11.19 -12.11
C THR A 61 11.32 9.74 -11.63
N THR A 62 11.82 9.55 -10.42
CA THR A 62 11.82 8.25 -9.76
C THR A 62 10.39 7.78 -9.49
N ILE A 63 10.19 6.47 -9.55
CA ILE A 63 8.91 5.85 -9.22
C ILE A 63 9.10 4.86 -8.07
N ALA A 64 8.08 4.67 -7.25
CA ALA A 64 8.12 3.67 -6.20
C ALA A 64 8.18 2.24 -6.79
N HIS A 65 8.80 1.32 -6.07
CA HIS A 65 8.75 -0.10 -6.38
C HIS A 65 7.28 -0.58 -6.39
N GLY A 66 6.93 -1.46 -7.33
CA GLY A 66 5.62 -2.12 -7.30
C GLY A 66 5.41 -2.88 -5.99
N TYR A 67 6.46 -3.56 -5.51
CA TYR A 67 6.42 -4.26 -4.22
C TYR A 67 6.31 -3.34 -3.00
N LEU A 68 6.87 -2.12 -3.05
CA LEU A 68 6.60 -1.11 -2.02
C LEU A 68 5.12 -0.73 -2.01
N THR A 69 4.56 -0.42 -3.19
CA THR A 69 3.14 -0.07 -3.35
C THR A 69 2.22 -1.15 -2.78
N LEU A 70 2.52 -2.42 -3.06
CA LEU A 70 1.79 -3.57 -2.51
C LEU A 70 1.96 -3.69 -0.98
N SER A 71 3.18 -3.51 -0.47
CA SER A 71 3.48 -3.64 0.95
C SER A 71 2.78 -2.59 1.82
N LEU A 72 2.47 -1.42 1.24
CA LEU A 72 1.72 -0.35 1.91
C LEU A 72 0.29 -0.74 2.29
N LEU A 73 -0.27 -1.85 1.77
CA LEU A 73 -1.55 -2.37 2.25
C LEU A 73 -1.53 -2.68 3.75
N ALA A 74 -0.37 -3.07 4.31
CA ALA A 74 -0.19 -3.30 5.73
C ALA A 74 -0.37 -2.02 6.59
N ALA A 75 -0.24 -0.83 5.98
CA ALA A 75 -0.49 0.45 6.64
C ALA A 75 -1.85 1.05 6.27
N LEU A 76 -2.30 0.83 5.03
CA LEU A 76 -3.50 1.49 4.47
C LEU A 76 -4.81 0.76 4.78
N VAL A 77 -4.80 -0.55 4.97
CA VAL A 77 -6.01 -1.35 5.23
C VAL A 77 -6.42 -1.39 6.71
N PRO A 78 -5.50 -1.53 7.69
CA PRO A 78 -5.90 -1.60 9.10
C PRO A 78 -6.73 -0.39 9.60
N PRO A 79 -6.52 0.85 9.12
CA PRO A 79 -7.40 1.97 9.47
C PRO A 79 -8.85 1.85 8.95
N LEU A 80 -9.12 0.96 7.97
CA LEU A 80 -10.46 0.80 7.39
C LEU A 80 -11.36 -0.13 8.21
N MET A 81 -10.78 -1.06 8.96
CA MET A 81 -11.52 -2.03 9.76
C MET A 81 -10.74 -2.51 10.98
N ARG A 82 -11.46 -2.86 12.03
CA ARG A 82 -10.91 -3.45 13.25
C ARG A 82 -11.69 -4.71 13.60
N ALA A 83 -10.99 -5.83 13.76
CA ALA A 83 -11.56 -7.04 14.32
C ALA A 83 -11.24 -7.10 15.82
N GLU A 84 -12.26 -7.02 16.67
CA GLU A 84 -12.10 -7.20 18.11
C GLU A 84 -11.85 -8.67 18.45
N GLY A 85 -11.15 -8.92 19.56
CA GLY A 85 -10.74 -10.27 19.97
C GLY A 85 -9.62 -10.90 19.14
N ALA A 86 -9.24 -10.31 18.00
CA ALA A 86 -8.09 -10.76 17.22
C ALA A 86 -6.76 -10.36 17.92
N ARG A 87 -5.88 -11.34 18.15
CA ARG A 87 -4.55 -11.09 18.75
C ARG A 87 -3.56 -10.50 17.74
N MET A 88 -3.58 -10.98 16.50
CA MET A 88 -2.70 -10.54 15.41
C MET A 88 -3.31 -10.90 14.06
N GLY A 89 -2.91 -10.17 13.02
CA GLY A 89 -3.14 -10.54 11.63
C GLY A 89 -1.82 -10.95 10.99
N ILE A 90 -1.86 -11.95 10.10
CA ILE A 90 -0.72 -12.37 9.30
C ILE A 90 -1.08 -12.25 7.82
N ASN A 91 -0.12 -11.81 7.00
CA ASN A 91 -0.25 -11.89 5.56
C ASN A 91 -0.10 -13.35 5.13
N TYR A 92 -1.23 -13.99 4.76
CA TYR A 92 -1.23 -15.37 4.28
C TYR A 92 -0.65 -15.50 2.86
N GLY A 93 -0.89 -14.51 2.01
CA GLY A 93 -0.49 -14.53 0.62
C GLY A 93 -1.38 -13.64 -0.25
N LEU A 94 -1.12 -13.71 -1.54
CA LEU A 94 -1.80 -12.89 -2.54
C LEU A 94 -2.26 -13.80 -3.68
N ASN A 95 -3.45 -13.50 -4.20
CA ASN A 95 -3.93 -14.07 -5.45
C ASN A 95 -3.42 -13.23 -6.63
N LYS A 96 -4.32 -12.62 -7.40
CA LYS A 96 -3.98 -11.79 -8.55
C LYS A 96 -3.60 -10.37 -8.10
N VAL A 97 -2.38 -9.94 -8.42
CA VAL A 97 -1.90 -8.55 -8.25
C VAL A 97 -1.54 -7.95 -9.60
N ARG A 98 -1.84 -6.67 -9.81
CA ARG A 98 -1.49 -5.90 -11.01
C ARG A 98 -1.08 -4.49 -10.62
N PHE A 99 -0.16 -3.90 -11.39
CA PHE A 99 0.29 -2.51 -11.25
C PHE A 99 0.02 -1.77 -12.56
N PRO A 100 -1.20 -1.24 -12.77
CA PRO A 100 -1.59 -0.66 -14.06
C PRO A 100 -0.87 0.65 -14.40
N ALA A 101 -0.38 1.37 -13.39
CA ALA A 101 0.31 2.64 -13.52
C ALA A 101 1.49 2.73 -12.53
N PRO A 102 2.57 3.43 -12.89
CA PRO A 102 3.65 3.73 -11.96
C PRO A 102 3.19 4.71 -10.88
N VAL A 103 3.94 4.77 -9.78
CA VAL A 103 3.72 5.72 -8.68
C VAL A 103 4.93 6.65 -8.60
N PRO A 104 4.90 7.83 -9.25
CA PRO A 104 5.96 8.84 -9.15
C PRO A 104 6.27 9.22 -7.70
N ALA A 105 7.53 9.49 -7.37
CA ALA A 105 7.91 10.01 -6.06
C ALA A 105 7.14 11.31 -5.73
N GLY A 106 6.68 11.43 -4.48
CA GLY A 106 5.80 12.51 -4.02
C GLY A 106 4.31 12.27 -4.30
N SER A 107 3.94 11.16 -4.96
CA SER A 107 2.54 10.79 -5.12
C SER A 107 1.91 10.44 -3.76
N ARG A 108 0.58 10.55 -3.70
CA ARG A 108 -0.22 10.08 -2.56
C ARG A 108 -1.05 8.87 -2.96
N LEU A 109 -1.07 7.86 -2.10
CA LEU A 109 -1.86 6.64 -2.25
C LEU A 109 -2.91 6.55 -1.14
N ARG A 110 -4.05 5.92 -1.43
CA ARG A 110 -5.05 5.52 -0.44
C ARG A 110 -5.66 4.19 -0.86
N ALA A 111 -6.13 3.40 0.09
CA ALA A 111 -6.77 2.12 -0.19
C ALA A 111 -8.30 2.21 -0.10
N ARG A 112 -8.96 1.41 -0.92
CA ARG A 112 -10.34 0.95 -0.75
C ARG A 112 -10.28 -0.58 -0.72
N ALA A 113 -11.06 -1.21 0.15
CA ALA A 113 -11.16 -2.67 0.26
C ALA A 113 -12.61 -3.13 0.10
N ARG A 114 -12.81 -4.43 -0.14
CA ARG A 114 -14.11 -5.09 -0.30
C ARG A 114 -14.00 -6.56 0.07
#